data_AF-A0A2G9S1M1-F1
#
_entry.id   AF-A0A2G9S1M1-F1
#
_cell.length_a   1.000
_cell.length_b   1.000
_cell.length_c   1.000
_cell.angle_alpha   90.00
_cell.angle_beta   90.00
_cell.angle_gamma   90.00
#
_symmetry.space_group_name_H-M   'P 1'
#
loop_
_entity.id
_entity.type
_entity.pdbx_description
1 polymer ?
#
loop_
_entity_poly.entity_id
_entity_poly.type
_entity_poly.pdbx_seq_one_letter_code
_entity_poly.pdbx_strand_id
1 'polypeptide(L)'
;ADNAVFIGTSSCEQIEWTSTNITCVLPALPPGTYPVLVHVANWGYAVSSTEVSIKYILNVNSISPEYGSVYGGSHVTLRGSGFSSNPQDILVQIGSLPCNVSVSSDTELTCVIQGPKNIFTVTNEGSNARK
;
A
#
# COMPACT_ATOMS: atom_id res chain seq x y z
N ALA A 1 -23.45 11.08 -24.60
CA ALA A 1 -22.40 10.64 -23.67
C ALA A 1 -21.10 10.62 -24.45
N ASP A 2 -20.07 11.26 -23.93
CA ASP A 2 -18.79 11.39 -24.64
C ASP A 2 -17.97 10.09 -24.58
N ASN A 3 -16.90 10.04 -25.35
CA ASN A 3 -15.94 8.96 -25.30
C ASN A 3 -15.25 8.94 -23.93
N ALA A 4 -15.08 7.76 -23.35
CA ALA A 4 -14.47 7.60 -22.03
C ALA A 4 -13.62 6.32 -21.97
N VAL A 5 -12.59 6.34 -21.15
CA VAL A 5 -11.76 5.18 -20.83
C VAL A 5 -11.82 4.97 -19.33
N PHE A 6 -12.03 3.73 -18.89
CA PHE A 6 -12.05 3.35 -17.49
C PHE A 6 -11.00 2.27 -17.22
N ILE A 7 -10.34 2.40 -16.07
CA ILE A 7 -9.46 1.37 -15.50
C ILE A 7 -10.21 0.80 -14.30
N GLY A 8 -10.78 -0.39 -14.46
CA GLY A 8 -11.76 -0.95 -13.52
C GLY A 8 -13.00 -0.08 -13.43
N THR A 9 -13.20 0.57 -12.28
CA THR A 9 -14.31 1.51 -12.04
C THR A 9 -13.90 2.98 -12.10
N SER A 10 -12.61 3.28 -12.26
CA SER A 10 -12.09 4.66 -12.25
C SER A 10 -11.91 5.20 -13.66
N SER A 11 -12.29 6.45 -13.88
CA SER A 11 -12.10 7.13 -15.17
C SER A 11 -10.63 7.45 -15.39
N CYS A 12 -10.14 7.22 -16.59
CA CYS A 12 -8.86 7.73 -17.06
C CYS A 12 -9.04 9.21 -17.44
N GLU A 13 -8.10 10.07 -17.05
CA GLU A 13 -8.16 11.51 -17.33
C GLU A 13 -7.19 11.90 -18.45
N GLN A 14 -7.35 13.14 -18.95
CA GLN A 14 -6.49 13.71 -20.00
C GLN A 14 -6.39 12.78 -21.23
N ILE A 15 -7.55 12.47 -21.81
CA ILE A 15 -7.64 11.54 -22.93
C ILE A 15 -7.28 12.25 -24.24
N GLU A 16 -6.31 11.71 -24.96
CA GLU A 16 -6.07 12.06 -26.37
C GLU A 16 -6.54 10.92 -27.26
N TRP A 17 -7.44 11.23 -28.18
CA TRP A 17 -8.12 10.23 -29.00
C TRP A 17 -7.86 10.48 -30.49
N THR A 18 -7.41 9.45 -31.19
CA THR A 18 -7.22 9.44 -32.64
C THR A 18 -7.98 8.27 -33.27
N SER A 19 -7.97 8.16 -34.60
CA SER A 19 -8.64 7.04 -35.29
C SER A 19 -8.03 5.67 -34.98
N THR A 20 -6.80 5.61 -34.46
CA THR A 20 -6.07 4.36 -34.23
C THR A 20 -5.49 4.21 -32.83
N ASN A 21 -5.30 5.31 -32.10
CA ASN A 21 -4.68 5.32 -30.78
C ASN A 21 -5.49 6.14 -29.78
N ILE A 22 -5.53 5.65 -28.54
CA ILE A 22 -6.08 6.33 -27.38
C ILE A 22 -4.98 6.39 -26.33
N THR A 23 -4.69 7.58 -25.82
CA THR A 23 -3.76 7.77 -24.68
C THR A 23 -4.50 8.47 -23.55
N CYS A 24 -4.17 8.14 -22.31
CA CYS A 24 -4.75 8.76 -21.13
C CYS A 24 -3.83 8.61 -19.92
N VAL A 25 -4.04 9.46 -18.90
CA VAL A 25 -3.32 9.42 -17.64
C VAL A 25 -4.01 8.45 -16.69
N LEU A 26 -3.25 7.46 -16.22
CA LEU A 26 -3.74 6.41 -15.34
C LEU A 26 -4.19 6.99 -13.98
N PRO A 27 -5.38 6.62 -13.48
CA PRO A 27 -5.85 7.05 -12.17
C PRO A 27 -5.06 6.37 -11.05
N ALA A 28 -4.99 7.01 -9.87
CA ALA A 28 -4.44 6.36 -8.69
C ALA A 28 -5.39 5.25 -8.21
N LEU A 29 -4.91 4.00 -8.20
CA LEU A 29 -5.67 2.84 -7.77
C LEU A 29 -4.87 2.00 -6.77
N PRO A 30 -5.56 1.29 -5.84
CA PRO A 30 -4.91 0.30 -4.99
C PRO A 30 -4.20 -0.79 -5.80
N PRO A 31 -3.24 -1.51 -5.20
CA PRO A 31 -2.59 -2.65 -5.82
C PRO A 31 -3.61 -3.71 -6.27
N GLY A 32 -3.52 -4.14 -7.53
CA GLY A 32 -4.49 -5.02 -8.15
C GLY A 32 -4.40 -5.05 -9.67
N THR A 33 -5.16 -5.95 -10.28
CA THR A 33 -5.31 -6.03 -11.74
C THR A 33 -6.69 -5.50 -12.12
N TYR A 34 -6.74 -4.51 -13.01
CA TYR A 34 -7.96 -3.83 -13.42
C TYR A 34 -8.18 -3.96 -14.92
N PRO A 35 -9.39 -4.31 -15.39
CA PRO A 35 -9.69 -4.34 -16.81
C PRO A 35 -9.71 -2.93 -17.40
N VAL A 36 -9.33 -2.82 -18.68
CA VAL A 36 -9.46 -1.58 -19.45
C VAL A 36 -10.79 -1.60 -20.17
N LEU A 37 -11.65 -0.62 -19.90
CA LEU A 37 -12.96 -0.47 -20.54
C LEU A 37 -12.96 0.81 -21.37
N VAL A 38 -13.26 0.70 -22.65
CA VAL A 38 -13.33 1.85 -23.57
C VAL A 38 -14.79 2.03 -23.98
N HIS A 39 -15.38 3.16 -23.62
CA HIS A 39 -16.73 3.54 -24.02
C HIS A 39 -16.67 4.56 -25.17
N VAL A 40 -17.31 4.22 -26.28
CA VAL A 40 -17.41 5.08 -27.46
C VAL A 40 -18.82 5.65 -27.54
N ALA A 41 -18.91 6.97 -27.70
CA ALA A 41 -20.17 7.67 -27.82
C ALA A 41 -21.06 7.04 -28.90
N ASN A 42 -22.31 6.73 -28.55
CA ASN A 42 -23.33 6.10 -29.41
C ASN A 42 -23.04 4.64 -29.81
N TRP A 43 -21.92 4.05 -29.41
CA TRP A 43 -21.50 2.70 -29.79
C TRP A 43 -21.34 1.75 -28.59
N GLY A 44 -21.21 2.30 -27.38
CA GLY A 44 -21.12 1.53 -26.15
C GLY A 44 -19.68 1.07 -25.85
N TYR A 45 -19.54 -0.04 -25.12
CA TYR A 45 -18.24 -0.56 -24.72
C TYR A 45 -17.56 -1.36 -25.84
N ALA A 46 -16.27 -1.10 -26.05
CA ALA A 46 -15.45 -1.84 -26.97
C ALA A 46 -15.29 -3.30 -26.50
N VAL A 47 -15.28 -4.22 -27.47
CA VAL A 47 -14.99 -5.63 -27.25
C VAL A 47 -13.60 -5.93 -27.80
N SER A 48 -12.76 -6.54 -26.99
CA SER A 48 -11.42 -7.00 -27.37
C SER A 48 -11.41 -8.51 -27.50
N SER A 49 -10.64 -9.05 -28.45
CA SER A 49 -10.44 -10.49 -28.61
C SER A 49 -9.54 -11.09 -27.52
N THR A 50 -8.79 -10.26 -26.81
CA THR A 50 -7.94 -10.63 -25.68
C THR A 50 -8.29 -9.79 -24.46
N GLU A 51 -8.09 -10.34 -23.26
CA GLU A 51 -8.21 -9.58 -22.02
C GLU A 51 -7.15 -8.49 -21.95
N VAL A 52 -7.60 -7.23 -21.86
CA VAL A 52 -6.72 -6.06 -21.69
C VAL A 52 -6.87 -5.58 -20.26
N SER A 53 -5.78 -5.59 -19.50
CA SER A 53 -5.77 -5.17 -18.10
C SER A 53 -4.48 -4.43 -17.73
N ILE A 54 -4.57 -3.61 -16.70
CA ILE A 54 -3.46 -2.89 -16.09
C ILE A 54 -3.25 -3.42 -14.67
N LYS A 55 -1.99 -3.68 -14.31
CA LYS A 55 -1.61 -4.16 -12.98
C LYS A 55 -0.91 -3.06 -12.18
N TYR A 56 -1.49 -2.69 -11.05
CA TYR A 56 -0.87 -1.84 -10.02
C TYR A 56 -0.15 -2.75 -9.04
N ILE A 57 1.14 -2.50 -8.82
CA ILE A 57 2.02 -3.40 -8.08
C ILE A 57 2.32 -2.81 -6.69
N LEU A 58 2.03 -3.59 -5.65
CA LEU A 58 2.58 -3.38 -4.31
C LEU A 58 3.95 -4.03 -4.25
N ASN A 59 4.99 -3.25 -3.95
CA ASN A 59 6.34 -3.76 -3.80
C ASN A 59 7.05 -3.09 -2.63
N VAL A 60 7.82 -3.87 -1.87
CA VAL A 60 8.72 -3.36 -0.83
C VAL A 60 10.15 -3.56 -1.33
N ASN A 61 10.89 -2.47 -1.46
CA ASN A 61 12.26 -2.46 -1.98
C ASN A 61 13.28 -2.56 -0.84
N SER A 62 13.05 -1.87 0.27
CA SER A 62 14.00 -1.83 1.39
C SER A 62 13.34 -1.47 2.71
N ILE A 63 13.98 -1.86 3.81
CA ILE A 63 13.64 -1.48 5.18
C ILE A 63 14.86 -0.85 5.87
N SER A 64 14.65 0.17 6.70
CA SER A 64 15.71 0.78 7.51
C SER A 64 15.17 1.28 8.86
N PRO A 65 15.90 1.08 9.98
CA PRO A 65 17.10 0.26 10.09
C PRO A 65 16.77 -1.23 9.93
N GLU A 66 17.76 -2.04 9.51
CA GLU A 66 17.61 -3.50 9.34
C GLU A 66 17.62 -4.26 10.68
N TYR A 67 17.95 -3.56 11.78
CA TYR A 67 18.03 -4.11 13.13
C TYR A 67 17.30 -3.20 14.12
N GLY A 68 16.69 -3.80 15.14
CA GLY A 68 15.92 -3.09 16.15
C GLY A 68 15.74 -3.91 17.43
N SER A 69 15.06 -3.33 18.41
CA SER A 69 14.79 -3.96 19.70
C SER A 69 13.80 -5.11 19.57
N VAL A 70 14.13 -6.26 20.18
CA VAL A 70 13.22 -7.42 20.30
C VAL A 70 11.98 -7.12 21.16
N TYR A 71 12.03 -6.05 21.96
CA TYR A 71 10.90 -5.57 22.76
C TYR A 71 10.07 -4.48 22.04
N GLY A 72 10.29 -4.29 20.74
CA GLY A 72 9.60 -3.27 19.95
C GLY A 72 10.03 -1.83 20.28
N GLY A 73 9.17 -0.87 19.93
CA GLY A 73 9.42 0.57 20.03
C GLY A 73 10.36 1.12 18.94
N SER A 74 10.90 0.26 18.07
CA SER A 74 11.80 0.68 16.99
C SER A 74 11.00 1.31 15.85
N HIS A 75 11.38 2.52 15.46
CA HIS A 75 10.88 3.17 14.25
C HIS A 75 11.58 2.57 13.04
N VAL A 76 10.80 2.11 12.07
CA VAL A 76 11.30 1.58 10.80
C VAL A 76 10.65 2.30 9.64
N THR A 77 11.43 2.49 8.58
CA THR A 77 11.03 3.10 7.33
C THR A 77 11.08 2.04 6.24
N LEU A 78 9.97 1.85 5.56
CA LEU A 78 9.81 0.94 4.43
C LEU A 78 9.71 1.78 3.16
N ARG A 79 10.53 1.45 2.15
CA ARG A 79 10.50 2.09 0.83
C ARG A 79 10.04 1.10 -0.22
N GLY A 80 9.28 1.57 -1.19
CA GLY A 80 8.59 0.69 -2.11
C GLY A 80 7.76 1.44 -3.15
N SER A 81 6.71 0.77 -3.60
CA SER A 81 5.70 1.32 -4.51
C SER A 81 4.33 0.73 -4.20
N GLY A 82 3.27 1.51 -4.44
CA GLY A 82 1.89 1.03 -4.32
C GLY A 82 1.37 0.98 -2.88
N PHE A 83 2.03 1.67 -1.96
CA PHE A 83 1.52 1.86 -0.60
C PHE A 83 0.31 2.83 -0.61
N SER A 84 -0.63 2.65 0.33
CA SER A 84 -1.73 3.61 0.51
C SER A 84 -1.21 4.92 1.11
N SER A 85 -1.76 6.06 0.71
CA SER A 85 -1.52 7.34 1.40
C SER A 85 -2.25 7.44 2.74
N ASN A 86 -3.17 6.52 3.02
CA ASN A 86 -3.87 6.42 4.30
C ASN A 86 -3.27 5.30 5.16
N PRO A 87 -2.61 5.62 6.29
CA PRO A 87 -2.01 4.63 7.18
C PRO A 87 -2.96 3.55 7.69
N GLN A 88 -4.27 3.85 7.80
CA GLN A 88 -5.26 2.89 8.30
C GLN A 88 -5.54 1.75 7.31
N ASP A 89 -5.22 1.93 6.04
CA ASP A 89 -5.41 0.91 5.00
C ASP A 89 -4.20 -0.04 4.90
N ILE A 90 -3.15 0.20 5.69
CA ILE A 90 -1.90 -0.55 5.65
C ILE A 90 -1.72 -1.37 6.92
N LEU A 91 -1.58 -2.68 6.74
CA LEU A 91 -1.18 -3.59 7.81
C LEU A 91 0.26 -4.05 7.57
N VAL A 92 1.15 -3.74 8.52
CA VAL A 92 2.56 -4.13 8.47
C VAL A 92 2.86 -5.07 9.64
N GLN A 93 3.57 -6.16 9.33
CA GLN A 93 4.03 -7.12 10.33
C GLN A 93 5.50 -7.46 10.05
N ILE A 94 6.33 -7.39 11.09
CA ILE A 94 7.75 -7.76 11.03
C ILE A 94 7.93 -9.01 11.86
N GLY A 95 8.11 -10.16 11.18
CA GLY A 95 8.02 -11.47 11.83
C GLY A 95 6.61 -11.71 12.37
N SER A 96 6.48 -11.82 13.70
CA SER A 96 5.19 -11.94 14.41
C SER A 96 4.72 -10.63 15.06
N LEU A 97 5.51 -9.56 14.96
CA LEU A 97 5.25 -8.30 15.64
C LEU A 97 4.49 -7.33 14.72
N PRO A 98 3.32 -6.81 15.11
CA PRO A 98 2.64 -5.79 14.33
C PRO A 98 3.44 -4.49 14.35
N CYS A 99 3.39 -3.73 13.27
CA CYS A 99 4.04 -2.43 13.15
C CYS A 99 2.98 -1.35 12.90
N ASN A 100 2.80 -0.45 13.87
CA ASN A 100 1.79 0.60 13.78
C ASN A 100 2.28 1.68 12.83
N VAL A 101 1.63 1.81 11.67
CA VAL A 101 1.97 2.80 10.64
C VAL A 101 1.58 4.19 11.13
N SER A 102 2.55 5.11 11.14
CA SER A 102 2.34 6.50 11.55
C SER A 102 2.11 7.42 10.35
N VAL A 103 2.86 7.20 9.27
CA VAL A 103 2.82 8.02 8.05
C VAL A 103 3.06 7.10 6.87
N SER A 104 2.31 7.31 5.78
CA SER A 104 2.51 6.60 4.52
C SER A 104 2.27 7.51 3.33
N SER A 105 2.96 7.20 2.25
CA SER A 105 2.84 7.74 0.90
C SER A 105 2.88 6.58 -0.08
N ASP A 106 2.77 6.83 -1.38
CA ASP A 106 2.84 5.79 -2.41
C ASP A 106 4.18 5.03 -2.47
N THR A 107 5.26 5.65 -1.99
CA THR A 107 6.64 5.18 -2.14
C THR A 107 7.39 4.97 -0.82
N GLU A 108 6.89 5.51 0.29
CA GLU A 108 7.53 5.39 1.60
C GLU A 108 6.48 5.33 2.72
N LEU A 109 6.70 4.48 3.73
CA LEU A 109 5.92 4.47 4.95
C LEU A 109 6.80 4.27 6.18
N THR A 110 6.39 4.85 7.30
CA THR A 110 7.06 4.71 8.60
C THR A 110 6.12 4.03 9.58
N CYS A 111 6.64 3.08 10.34
CA CYS A 111 5.88 2.41 11.38
C CYS A 111 6.72 2.14 12.63
N VAL A 112 6.04 1.91 13.76
CA VAL A 112 6.67 1.55 15.03
C VAL A 112 6.39 0.08 15.32
N ILE A 113 7.44 -0.72 15.43
CA ILE A 113 7.33 -2.14 15.77
C ILE A 113 6.74 -2.26 17.17
N GLN A 114 5.64 -2.98 17.32
CA GLN A 114 5.04 -3.25 18.62
C GLN A 114 5.71 -4.48 19.23
N GLY A 115 6.26 -4.35 20.42
CA GLY A 115 6.86 -5.48 21.12
C GLY A 115 5.85 -6.33 21.86
N PRO A 116 6.25 -7.51 22.36
CA PRO A 116 5.49 -8.20 23.38
C PRO A 116 5.33 -7.26 24.59
N LYS A 117 4.09 -7.00 25.02
CA LYS A 117 3.78 -6.24 26.24
C LYS A 117 4.21 -7.05 27.48
N ASN A 118 5.50 -7.21 27.69
CA ASN A 118 6.04 -7.78 28.91
C ASN A 118 6.15 -6.65 29.93
N ILE A 119 5.23 -6.64 30.90
CA ILE A 119 5.29 -5.74 32.05
C ILE A 119 6.29 -6.36 33.03
N PHE A 120 7.45 -5.72 33.20
CA PHE A 120 8.40 -6.09 34.25
C PHE A 120 8.08 -5.28 35.51
N THR A 121 7.44 -5.91 36.48
CA THR A 121 7.23 -5.31 37.80
C THR A 121 8.51 -5.41 38.61
N VAL A 122 9.21 -4.29 38.80
CA VAL A 122 10.33 -4.20 39.75
C VAL A 122 9.74 -3.94 41.12
N THR A 123 9.67 -4.96 41.97
CA THR A 123 9.32 -4.78 43.39
C THR A 123 10.59 -4.49 44.19
N ASN A 124 10.53 -3.50 45.08
CA ASN A 124 11.53 -3.25 46.12
C ASN A 124 11.33 -4.22 47.32
N GLU A 125 10.85 -5.44 47.08
CA GLU A 125 10.68 -6.42 48.15
C GLU A 125 12.00 -7.15 48.39
N GLY A 126 13.02 -6.37 48.78
CA GLY A 126 14.34 -6.88 49.14
C GLY A 126 14.22 -7.91 50.27
N SER A 127 14.23 -9.19 49.92
CA SER A 127 14.33 -10.26 50.89
C SER A 127 15.79 -10.44 51.28
N ASN A 128 16.19 -9.81 52.38
CA ASN A 128 17.46 -10.10 53.06
C ASN A 128 17.26 -11.37 53.89
N ALA A 129 17.49 -12.55 53.29
CA ALA A 129 17.64 -13.78 54.05
C ALA A 129 19.01 -13.79 54.75
N ARG A 130 19.10 -13.13 55.91
CA ARG A 130 20.26 -13.22 56.80
C ARG A 130 20.02 -14.31 57.86
N LYS A 131 20.77 -15.41 57.67
CA LYS A 131 21.17 -16.50 58.59
C LYS A 131 20.08 -17.37 59.22
#